data_AF-F2SXQ8-F1
#
_entry.id   AF-F2SXQ8-F1
#
_cell.length_a   1.000
_cell.length_b   1.000
_cell.length_c   1.000
_cell.angle_alpha   90.00
_cell.angle_beta   90.00
_cell.angle_gamma   90.00
#
_symmetry.space_group_name_H-M   'P 1'
#
loop_
_entity.id
_entity.type
_entity.pdbx_description
1 polymer ?
#
loop_
_entity_poly.entity_id
_entity_poly.type
_entity_poly.pdbx_seq_one_letter_code
_entity_poly.pdbx_strand_id
1 'polypeptide(L)'
;MGSVNLGGISSSLNIAKGKDLIKKYNAIKDRGKPTEEKCSSERSFCSNCSTMLWVYDKSWPELIHPFASAIDTELPDPEEMVCILADSKPKWARWPEGKKVVHKTYGDSLEDWHRKNGKYVE
;
A
#
# COMPACT_ATOMS: atom_id res chain seq x y z
N MET A 1 0.19 -14.26 3.76
CA MET A 1 1.06 -13.11 4.08
C MET A 1 1.13 -12.25 2.83
N GLY A 2 0.55 -11.07 2.90
CA GLY A 2 0.42 -10.11 1.80
C GLY A 2 0.00 -8.78 2.39
N SER A 3 0.13 -7.69 1.64
CA SER A 3 -0.38 -6.38 2.04
C SER A 3 -1.73 -6.12 1.39
N VAL A 4 -2.64 -5.52 2.14
CA VAL A 4 -3.82 -4.86 1.57
C VAL A 4 -3.37 -3.49 1.10
N ASN A 5 -3.49 -3.23 -0.20
CA ASN A 5 -3.09 -1.95 -0.79
C ASN A 5 -4.30 -1.03 -0.79
N LEU A 6 -4.18 0.11 -0.13
CA LEU A 6 -5.15 1.20 -0.17
C LEU A 6 -4.53 2.41 -0.86
N GLY A 7 -5.37 3.17 -1.54
CA GLY A 7 -5.00 4.43 -2.17
C GLY A 7 -5.82 5.56 -1.57
N GLY A 8 -5.25 6.76 -1.57
CA GLY A 8 -5.91 7.98 -1.17
C GLY A 8 -5.31 9.17 -1.91
N ILE A 9 -6.03 10.29 -1.86
CA ILE A 9 -5.60 11.56 -2.44
C ILE A 9 -4.68 12.24 -1.43
N SER A 10 -3.44 12.50 -1.82
CA SER A 10 -2.40 13.05 -0.93
C SER A 10 -2.80 14.40 -0.32
N SER A 11 -3.50 15.25 -1.09
CA SER A 11 -3.95 16.57 -0.64
C SER A 11 -5.08 16.52 0.39
N SER A 12 -5.78 15.39 0.55
CA SER A 12 -6.85 15.24 1.55
C SER A 12 -6.32 14.75 2.92
N LEU A 13 -5.04 14.38 3.02
CA LEU A 13 -4.45 13.95 4.28
C LEU A 13 -4.43 15.10 5.30
N ASN A 14 -5.16 14.91 6.40
CA ASN A 14 -5.13 15.80 7.56
C ASN A 14 -4.59 15.09 8.81
N ILE A 15 -3.47 15.56 9.33
CA ILE A 15 -2.87 15.01 10.58
C ILE A 15 -3.50 15.73 11.76
N ALA A 16 -4.51 15.12 12.37
CA ALA A 16 -5.23 15.71 13.51
C ALA A 16 -4.35 15.89 14.76
N LYS A 17 -3.46 14.93 15.07
CA LYS A 17 -2.58 14.91 16.25
C LYS A 17 -1.28 14.12 15.98
N GLY A 18 -0.27 14.33 16.82
CA GLY A 18 0.95 13.51 16.86
C GLY A 18 1.91 13.70 15.68
N LYS A 19 1.87 14.86 15.01
CA LYS A 19 2.70 15.17 13.84
C LYS A 19 4.21 15.07 14.13
N ASP A 20 4.61 15.46 15.33
CA ASP A 20 5.97 15.42 15.89
C ASP A 20 6.48 13.98 16.15
N LEU A 21 5.56 13.03 16.35
CA LEU A 21 5.86 11.62 16.56
C LEU A 21 6.00 10.84 15.25
N ILE A 22 5.69 11.45 14.11
CA ILE A 22 5.81 10.78 12.81
C ILE A 22 7.27 10.81 12.39
N LYS A 23 7.83 9.63 12.19
CA LYS A 23 9.16 9.45 11.58
C LYS A 23 9.01 8.83 10.20
N LYS A 24 9.96 9.16 9.34
CA LYS A 24 10.02 8.71 7.96
C LYS A 24 11.32 7.98 7.70
N TYR A 25 11.26 6.94 6.90
CA TYR A 25 12.44 6.31 6.34
C TYR A 25 12.14 5.83 4.92
N ASN A 26 13.17 5.69 4.10
CA ASN A 26 13.04 4.97 2.83
C ASN A 26 13.61 3.57 3.01
N ALA A 27 12.91 2.58 2.47
CA ALA A 27 13.40 1.21 2.45
C ALA A 27 14.60 1.06 1.50
N ILE A 28 15.36 -0.02 1.67
CA ILE A 28 16.42 -0.42 0.74
C ILE A 28 15.91 -1.66 -0.01
N LYS A 29 15.85 -1.59 -1.34
CA LYS A 29 15.55 -2.74 -2.20
C LYS A 29 16.83 -3.51 -2.51
N ASP A 30 16.68 -4.81 -2.79
CA ASP A 30 17.78 -5.71 -3.13
C ASP A 30 18.95 -5.69 -2.13
N ARG A 31 18.65 -5.52 -0.84
CA ARG A 31 19.66 -5.44 0.22
C ARG A 31 20.63 -6.63 0.15
N GLY A 32 21.93 -6.34 0.12
CA GLY A 32 23.02 -7.32 0.03
C GLY A 32 23.33 -7.81 -1.38
N LYS A 33 22.68 -7.28 -2.43
CA LYS A 33 23.00 -7.58 -3.84
C LYS A 33 23.72 -6.42 -4.52
N PRO A 34 24.39 -6.64 -5.67
CA PRO A 34 24.97 -5.54 -6.47
C PRO A 34 23.96 -4.48 -6.93
N THR A 35 22.66 -4.82 -6.95
CA THR A 35 21.55 -3.92 -7.31
C THR A 35 20.91 -3.23 -6.09
N GLU A 36 21.57 -3.25 -4.93
CA GLU A 36 21.08 -2.57 -3.73
C GLU A 36 20.86 -1.07 -3.99
N GLU A 37 19.67 -0.57 -3.67
CA GLU A 37 19.32 0.82 -3.87
C GLU A 37 18.28 1.28 -2.83
N LYS A 38 18.34 2.56 -2.45
CA LYS A 38 17.33 3.18 -1.59
C LYS A 38 16.07 3.47 -2.41
N CYS A 39 14.91 3.04 -1.94
CA CYS A 39 13.63 3.33 -2.58
C CYS A 39 13.35 4.84 -2.60
N SER A 40 12.69 5.33 -3.66
CA SER A 40 12.16 6.69 -3.74
C SER A 40 11.05 6.95 -2.70
N SER A 41 10.25 5.93 -2.42
CA SER A 41 9.14 6.01 -1.48
C SER A 41 9.58 6.15 -0.02
N GLU A 42 8.89 7.04 0.68
CA GLU A 42 8.96 7.29 2.11
C GLU A 42 7.89 6.49 2.85
N ARG A 43 8.28 5.81 3.92
CA ARG A 43 7.36 5.12 4.83
C ARG A 43 7.25 5.92 6.12
N SER A 44 6.04 6.33 6.45
CA SER A 44 5.72 7.09 7.65
C SER A 44 5.20 6.16 8.74
N PHE A 45 5.72 6.30 9.96
CA PHE A 45 5.32 5.48 11.10
C PHE A 45 5.35 6.30 12.40
N CYS A 46 4.61 5.86 13.41
CA CYS A 46 4.64 6.45 14.74
C CYS A 46 5.89 6.00 15.51
N SER A 47 6.71 6.93 16.00
CA SER A 47 7.93 6.59 16.76
C SER A 47 7.67 5.99 18.13
N ASN A 48 6.47 6.16 18.71
CA ASN A 48 6.16 5.66 20.05
C ASN A 48 5.71 4.19 20.02
N CYS A 49 4.81 3.84 19.11
CA CYS A 49 4.21 2.50 19.02
C CYS A 49 4.65 1.70 17.78
N SER A 50 5.45 2.29 16.88
CA SER A 50 5.90 1.67 15.64
C SER A 50 4.80 1.29 14.64
N THR A 51 3.59 1.81 14.80
CA THR A 51 2.50 1.65 13.83
C THR A 51 2.88 2.28 12.49
N MET A 52 2.84 1.49 11.42
CA MET A 52 2.98 1.98 10.05
C MET A 52 1.72 2.75 9.65
N LEU A 53 1.88 3.97 9.15
CA LEU A 53 0.77 4.87 8.88
C LEU A 53 0.46 4.94 7.38
N TRP A 54 1.44 5.37 6.57
CA TRP A 54 1.31 5.42 5.10
C TRP A 54 2.65 5.35 4.39
N VAL A 55 2.58 5.13 3.08
CA VAL A 55 3.67 5.28 2.12
C VAL A 55 3.36 6.48 1.21
N TYR A 56 4.38 7.29 0.95
CA TYR A 56 4.34 8.42 0.02
C TYR A 56 5.52 8.32 -0.94
N ASP A 57 5.35 8.67 -2.21
CA ASP A 57 6.45 8.75 -3.16
C ASP A 57 6.37 10.06 -3.93
N LYS A 58 7.47 10.81 -3.97
CA LYS A 58 7.56 12.08 -4.68
C LYS A 58 7.35 11.95 -6.19
N SER A 59 7.52 10.75 -6.75
CA SER A 59 7.24 10.48 -8.16
C SER A 59 5.74 10.50 -8.49
N TRP A 60 4.87 10.34 -7.50
CA TRP A 60 3.40 10.43 -7.60
C TRP A 60 2.85 11.30 -6.46
N PRO A 61 3.14 12.61 -6.46
CA PRO A 61 2.86 13.49 -5.33
C PRO A 61 1.37 13.61 -4.98
N GLU A 62 0.48 13.32 -5.94
CA GLU A 62 -0.97 13.30 -5.81
C GLU A 62 -1.49 12.10 -5.03
N LEU A 63 -0.70 11.04 -4.87
CA LEU A 63 -1.12 9.81 -4.22
C LEU A 63 -0.53 9.65 -2.81
N ILE A 64 -1.32 9.04 -1.95
CA ILE A 64 -0.86 8.53 -0.65
C ILE A 64 -1.40 7.12 -0.45
N HIS A 65 -0.59 6.24 0.13
CA HIS A 65 -0.94 4.84 0.32
C HIS A 65 -0.98 4.50 1.81
N PRO A 66 -2.15 4.63 2.48
CA PRO A 66 -2.27 4.26 3.87
C PRO A 66 -2.11 2.75 4.06
N PHE A 67 -1.55 2.35 5.20
CA PHE A 67 -1.57 0.95 5.60
C PHE A 67 -2.98 0.61 6.11
N ALA A 68 -3.54 -0.51 5.64
CA ALA A 68 -4.89 -0.93 6.07
C ALA A 68 -5.02 -1.08 7.60
N SER A 69 -3.93 -1.45 8.29
CA SER A 69 -3.89 -1.52 9.75
C SER A 69 -4.01 -0.18 10.48
N ALA A 70 -3.91 0.94 9.76
CA ALA A 70 -4.07 2.30 10.28
C ALA A 70 -5.43 2.91 9.92
N ILE A 71 -6.33 2.12 9.32
CA ILE A 71 -7.69 2.54 8.97
C ILE A 71 -8.65 1.94 9.97
N ASP A 72 -9.28 2.79 10.78
CA ASP A 72 -10.24 2.39 11.81
C ASP A 72 -11.69 2.42 11.33
N THR A 73 -11.94 3.03 10.16
CA THR A 73 -13.27 3.07 9.55
C THR A 73 -13.56 1.74 8.86
N GLU A 74 -14.76 1.20 9.07
CA GLU A 74 -15.20 0.01 8.35
C GLU A 74 -15.20 0.26 6.83
N LEU A 75 -14.49 -0.60 6.11
CA LEU A 75 -14.45 -0.62 4.65
C LEU A 75 -15.39 -1.71 4.14
N PRO A 76 -16.02 -1.53 2.98
CA PRO A 76 -16.89 -2.54 2.40
C PRO A 76 -16.10 -3.81 2.06
N ASP A 77 -16.72 -4.97 2.27
CA ASP A 77 -16.15 -6.25 1.87
C ASP A 77 -15.99 -6.31 0.34
N PRO A 78 -14.81 -6.71 -0.18
CA PRO A 78 -14.60 -6.81 -1.61
C PRO A 78 -15.31 -8.04 -2.18
N GLU A 79 -16.13 -7.84 -3.22
CA GLU A 79 -16.77 -8.94 -3.97
C GLU A 79 -15.74 -9.84 -4.70
N GLU A 80 -14.57 -9.28 -5.04
CA GLU A 80 -13.47 -9.96 -5.69
C GLU A 80 -12.13 -9.37 -5.23
N MET A 81 -11.14 -10.24 -4.99
CA MET A 81 -9.78 -9.82 -4.68
C MET A 81 -8.88 -9.82 -5.91
N VAL A 82 -8.13 -8.73 -6.10
CA VAL A 82 -7.05 -8.66 -7.09
C VAL A 82 -5.71 -8.90 -6.40
N CYS A 83 -5.10 -10.04 -6.68
CA CYS A 83 -3.81 -10.44 -6.15
C CYS A 83 -2.73 -10.18 -7.21
N ILE A 84 -1.75 -9.33 -6.91
CA ILE A 84 -0.64 -9.00 -7.82
C ILE A 84 0.69 -9.60 -7.34
N LEU A 85 1.71 -9.54 -8.21
CA LEU A 85 3.08 -10.00 -7.91
C LEU A 85 3.16 -11.49 -7.50
N ALA A 86 2.36 -12.35 -8.14
CA ALA A 86 2.36 -13.79 -7.84
C ALA A 86 3.74 -14.43 -8.01
N ASP A 87 4.58 -13.93 -8.92
CA ASP A 87 5.94 -14.45 -9.15
C ASP A 87 6.91 -14.08 -8.00
N SER A 88 6.57 -13.07 -7.20
CA SER A 88 7.32 -12.70 -5.98
C SER A 88 6.77 -13.37 -4.72
N LYS A 89 5.61 -14.04 -4.80
CA LYS A 89 5.00 -14.71 -3.65
C LYS A 89 5.81 -15.96 -3.28
N PRO A 90 6.23 -16.14 -2.01
CA PRO A 90 6.85 -17.38 -1.56
C PRO A 90 5.95 -18.59 -1.85
N LYS A 91 6.54 -19.73 -2.26
CA LYS A 91 5.78 -20.94 -2.65
C LYS A 91 4.85 -21.45 -1.54
N TRP A 92 5.26 -21.34 -0.28
CA TRP A 92 4.51 -21.82 0.89
C TRP A 92 3.33 -20.90 1.30
N ALA A 93 3.29 -19.65 0.85
CA ALA A 93 2.23 -18.73 1.21
C ALA A 93 0.94 -19.04 0.46
N ARG A 94 -0.17 -19.24 1.17
CA ARG A 94 -1.50 -19.46 0.58
C ARG A 94 -2.10 -18.14 0.10
N TRP A 95 -2.93 -18.24 -0.93
CA TRP A 95 -3.78 -17.13 -1.38
C TRP A 95 -5.00 -16.98 -0.46
N PRO A 96 -5.61 -15.78 -0.40
CA PRO A 96 -6.86 -15.61 0.32
C PRO A 96 -7.99 -16.43 -0.35
N GLU A 97 -8.95 -16.84 0.47
CA GLU A 97 -10.09 -17.66 0.05
C GLU A 97 -11.15 -16.82 -0.70
N GLY A 98 -12.05 -17.47 -1.44
CA GLY A 98 -13.06 -16.76 -2.24
C GLY A 98 -12.59 -16.32 -3.63
N LYS A 99 -13.43 -15.50 -4.28
CA LYS A 99 -13.28 -15.04 -5.67
C LYS A 99 -12.06 -14.13 -5.80
N LYS A 100 -11.18 -14.44 -6.76
CA LYS A 100 -9.94 -13.67 -6.97
C LYS A 100 -9.43 -13.77 -8.39
N VAL A 101 -8.73 -12.72 -8.81
CA VAL A 101 -7.89 -12.68 -10.01
C VAL A 101 -6.43 -12.58 -9.57
N VAL A 102 -5.56 -13.36 -10.20
CA VAL A 102 -4.14 -13.43 -9.84
C VAL A 102 -3.28 -12.99 -11.02
N HIS A 103 -2.47 -11.95 -10.82
CA HIS A 103 -1.49 -11.45 -11.77
C HIS A 103 -0.07 -11.83 -11.34
N LYS A 104 0.73 -12.28 -12.30
CA LYS A 104 2.16 -12.57 -12.11
C LYS A 104 2.96 -11.32 -11.73
N THR A 105 2.65 -10.22 -12.41
CA THR A 105 3.26 -8.90 -12.24
C THR A 105 2.19 -7.87 -11.82
N TYR A 106 2.49 -6.58 -11.95
CA TYR A 106 1.49 -5.52 -11.85
C TYR A 106 0.38 -5.70 -12.91
N GLY A 107 -0.85 -5.37 -12.53
CA GLY A 107 -2.02 -5.27 -13.40
C GLY A 107 -2.49 -3.82 -13.51
N ASP A 108 -3.81 -3.61 -13.51
CA ASP A 108 -4.40 -2.27 -13.43
C ASP A 108 -3.91 -1.53 -12.17
N SER A 109 -3.77 -0.20 -12.25
CA SER A 109 -3.54 0.61 -11.05
C SER A 109 -4.76 0.55 -10.12
N LEU A 110 -4.57 0.89 -8.84
CA LEU A 110 -5.70 0.96 -7.91
C LEU A 110 -6.79 1.89 -8.44
N GLU A 111 -6.41 3.09 -8.89
CA GLU A 111 -7.37 4.06 -9.42
C GLU A 111 -8.09 3.53 -10.67
N ASP A 112 -7.34 3.04 -11.67
CA ASP A 112 -7.92 2.54 -12.93
C ASP A 112 -8.90 1.40 -12.68
N TRP A 113 -8.53 0.47 -11.79
CA TRP A 113 -9.40 -0.63 -11.40
C TRP A 113 -10.70 -0.12 -10.77
N HIS A 114 -10.61 0.83 -9.83
CA HIS A 114 -11.80 1.39 -9.19
C HIS A 114 -12.68 2.16 -10.19
N ARG A 115 -12.09 2.94 -11.10
CA ARG A 115 -12.83 3.67 -12.15
C ARG A 115 -13.54 2.71 -13.10
N LYS A 116 -12.84 1.71 -13.61
CA LYS A 116 -13.38 0.69 -14.54
C LYS A 116 -14.54 -0.10 -13.95
N ASN A 117 -14.52 -0.34 -12.63
CA ASN A 117 -15.54 -1.10 -11.93
C ASN A 117 -16.62 -0.22 -11.25
N GLY A 118 -16.60 1.10 -11.46
CA GLY A 118 -17.56 2.02 -10.84
C GLY A 118 -17.49 2.07 -9.31
N LYS A 119 -16.31 1.79 -8.75
CA LYS A 119 -16.03 1.79 -7.29
C LYS A 119 -15.14 2.96 -6.86
N TYR A 120 -14.84 3.90 -7.76
CA TYR A 120 -14.03 5.07 -7.43
C TYR A 120 -14.82 6.06 -6.57
N VAL A 121 -14.18 6.55 -5.50
CA VAL A 121 -14.72 7.55 -4.58
C VAL A 121 -13.73 8.70 -4.52
N GLU A 122 -14.23 9.92 -4.66
CA GLU A 122 -13.45 11.17 -4.55
C GLU A 122 -13.43 11.71 -3.12
#